data_AF-A0A2S7JN06-F1
#
_entry.id   AF-A0A2S7JN06-F1
#
_cell.length_a   1.000
_cell.length_b   1.000
_cell.length_c   1.000
_cell.angle_alpha   90.00
_cell.angle_beta   90.00
_cell.angle_gamma   90.00
#
_symmetry.space_group_name_H-M   'P 1'
#
loop_
_entity.id
_entity.type
_entity.pdbx_description
1 polymer ?
#
loop_
_entity_poly.entity_id
_entity_poly.type
_entity_poly.pdbx_seq_one_letter_code
_entity_poly.pdbx_strand_id
1 'polypeptide(L)'
;MTTPATDTLPSSLEQALALAQTLEEMLELEFEHLKAQNLDAFEASQPVKNDLLLQLVQLAGIQNAESADALGPEWDGFKEQMAQCRDMHRRNEVLIGRKIDAIRGALQSLQVQDPASSVEIYDRLGKLNRVRRGRGYSDA
;
A
#
# COMPACT_ATOMS: atom_id res chain seq x y z
N MET A 1 -19.55 -27.85 43.90
CA MET A 1 -18.97 -26.49 43.92
C MET A 1 -19.20 -25.87 42.57
N THR A 2 -19.67 -24.64 42.59
CA THR A 2 -20.37 -23.89 41.54
C THR A 2 -19.45 -23.45 40.40
N THR A 3 -19.99 -23.55 39.19
CA THR A 3 -19.48 -23.08 37.91
C THR A 3 -19.41 -21.53 37.85
N PRO A 4 -18.27 -20.91 37.48
CA PRO A 4 -18.22 -19.54 37.02
C PRO A 4 -17.75 -19.53 35.54
N ALA A 5 -18.67 -19.63 34.58
CA ALA A 5 -18.30 -19.56 33.16
C ALA A 5 -19.24 -18.71 32.30
N THR A 6 -20.26 -18.08 32.89
CA THR A 6 -21.33 -17.43 32.11
C THR A 6 -21.20 -15.90 32.06
N ASP A 7 -20.38 -15.28 32.91
CA ASP A 7 -20.21 -13.81 32.93
C ASP A 7 -19.09 -13.27 32.01
N THR A 8 -18.21 -14.12 31.47
CA THR A 8 -17.04 -13.65 30.70
C THR A 8 -17.39 -13.22 29.27
N LEU A 9 -18.31 -13.95 28.61
CA LEU A 9 -18.68 -13.76 27.20
C LEU A 9 -19.27 -12.37 26.86
N PRO A 10 -20.24 -11.81 27.64
CA PRO A 10 -20.75 -10.47 27.33
C PRO A 10 -19.66 -9.41 27.45
N SER A 11 -18.77 -9.53 28.44
CA SER A 11 -17.67 -8.58 28.62
C SER A 11 -16.61 -8.65 27.51
N SER A 12 -16.33 -9.84 26.97
CA SER A 12 -15.36 -10.01 25.89
C SER A 12 -15.90 -9.49 24.56
N LEU A 13 -17.20 -9.67 24.29
CA LEU A 13 -17.85 -9.12 23.10
C LEU A 13 -17.89 -7.60 23.14
N GLU A 14 -18.28 -7.00 24.27
CA GLU A 14 -18.26 -5.54 24.46
C GLU A 14 -16.86 -4.95 24.26
N GLN A 15 -15.83 -5.59 24.81
CA GLN A 15 -14.43 -5.19 24.61
C GLN A 15 -14.01 -5.32 23.14
N ALA A 16 -14.38 -6.42 22.48
CA ALA A 16 -14.06 -6.63 21.07
C ALA A 16 -14.74 -5.57 20.17
N LEU A 17 -15.99 -5.19 20.47
CA LEU A 17 -16.69 -4.12 19.75
C LEU A 17 -16.02 -2.75 19.97
N ALA A 18 -15.63 -2.43 21.20
CA ALA A 18 -14.92 -1.17 21.49
C ALA A 18 -13.57 -1.09 20.76
N LEU A 19 -12.83 -2.21 20.70
CA LEU A 19 -11.59 -2.28 19.94
C LEU A 19 -11.84 -2.21 18.43
N ALA A 20 -12.90 -2.84 17.91
CA ALA A 20 -13.27 -2.73 16.50
C ALA A 20 -13.60 -1.27 16.11
N GLN A 21 -14.28 -0.53 16.98
CA GLN A 21 -14.53 0.89 16.77
C GLN A 21 -13.23 1.71 16.78
N THR A 22 -12.30 1.38 17.68
CA THR A 22 -10.97 2.01 17.70
C THR A 22 -10.18 1.72 16.40
N LEU A 23 -10.32 0.51 15.86
CA LEU A 23 -9.74 0.14 14.56
C LEU A 23 -10.33 0.97 13.42
N GLU A 24 -11.66 1.16 13.41
CA GLU A 24 -12.35 1.98 12.42
C GLU A 24 -11.81 3.42 12.40
N GLU A 25 -11.73 4.06 13.57
CA GLU A 25 -11.21 5.43 13.71
C GLU A 25 -9.76 5.54 13.22
N MET A 26 -8.92 4.55 13.57
CA MET A 26 -7.54 4.50 13.13
C MET A 26 -7.41 4.31 11.60
N LEU A 27 -8.27 3.50 10.98
CA LEU A 27 -8.29 3.32 9.53
C LEU A 27 -8.74 4.60 8.79
N GLU A 28 -9.64 5.38 9.38
CA GLU A 28 -10.00 6.70 8.86
C GLU A 28 -8.85 7.70 9.01
N LEU A 29 -8.16 7.70 10.15
CA LEU A 29 -6.96 8.51 10.36
C LEU A 29 -5.84 8.16 9.35
N GLU A 30 -5.60 6.86 9.12
CA GLU A 30 -4.67 6.38 8.10
C GLU A 30 -5.04 6.94 6.71
N PHE A 31 -6.33 6.95 6.38
CA PHE A 31 -6.79 7.49 5.10
C PHE A 31 -6.48 8.98 4.96
N GLU A 32 -6.70 9.78 6.00
CA GLU A 32 -6.37 11.20 6.01
C GLU A 32 -4.85 11.44 5.90
N HIS A 33 -4.03 10.64 6.60
CA HIS A 33 -2.57 10.69 6.44
C HIS A 33 -2.13 10.35 5.00
N LEU A 34 -2.71 9.31 4.39
CA LEU A 34 -2.43 8.94 3.00
C LEU A 34 -2.84 10.05 2.02
N LYS A 35 -4.01 10.69 2.24
CA LYS A 35 -4.45 11.85 1.45
C LYS A 35 -3.44 12.99 1.53
N ALA A 36 -2.99 13.33 2.73
CA ALA A 36 -2.01 14.38 3.01
C ALA A 36 -0.56 14.02 2.63
N GLN A 37 -0.30 12.82 2.10
CA GLN A 37 1.04 12.29 1.81
C GLN A 37 1.96 12.22 3.06
N ASN A 38 1.37 12.14 4.26
CA ASN A 38 2.11 11.97 5.49
C ASN A 38 2.41 10.48 5.71
N LEU A 39 3.39 9.95 4.98
CA LEU A 39 3.75 8.52 5.02
C LEU A 39 4.40 8.13 6.34
N ASP A 40 5.17 9.02 6.97
CA ASP A 40 5.80 8.77 8.27
C ASP A 40 4.74 8.51 9.36
N ALA A 41 3.66 9.30 9.39
CA ALA A 41 2.56 9.09 10.32
C ALA A 41 1.78 7.79 10.02
N PHE A 42 1.59 7.45 8.75
CA PHE A 42 0.99 6.18 8.35
C PHE A 42 1.86 4.98 8.75
N GLU A 43 3.18 5.05 8.58
CA GLU A 43 4.09 3.97 9.00
C GLU A 43 4.13 3.82 10.52
N ALA A 44 4.13 4.94 11.25
CA ALA A 44 4.10 4.95 12.71
C ALA A 44 2.82 4.34 13.30
N SER A 45 1.69 4.34 12.56
CA SER A 45 0.43 3.72 13.00
C SER A 45 0.38 2.19 12.81
N GLN A 46 1.27 1.61 11.99
CA GLN A 46 1.22 0.18 11.67
C GLN A 46 1.44 -0.75 12.86
N PRO A 47 2.39 -0.51 13.78
CA PRO A 47 2.58 -1.36 14.96
C PRO A 47 1.33 -1.39 15.85
N VAL A 48 0.75 -0.21 16.11
CA VAL A 48 -0.47 -0.08 16.93
C VAL A 48 -1.63 -0.84 16.30
N LYS A 49 -1.78 -0.77 14.97
CA LYS A 49 -2.80 -1.54 14.25
C LYS A 49 -2.62 -3.04 14.38
N ASN A 50 -1.39 -3.53 14.26
CA ASN A 50 -1.11 -4.95 14.41
C ASN A 50 -1.42 -5.43 15.83
N ASP A 51 -1.02 -4.67 16.85
CA ASP A 51 -1.30 -5.01 18.26
C ASP A 51 -2.80 -5.04 18.55
N LEU A 52 -3.56 -4.11 17.96
CA LEU A 52 -5.01 -4.05 18.09
C LEU A 52 -5.69 -5.26 17.41
N LEU A 53 -5.27 -5.59 16.18
CA LEU A 53 -5.78 -6.76 15.45
C LEU A 53 -5.48 -8.07 16.21
N LEU A 54 -4.29 -8.20 16.81
CA LEU A 54 -3.95 -9.35 17.64
C LEU A 54 -4.87 -9.46 18.86
N GLN A 55 -5.14 -8.34 19.55
CA GLN A 55 -6.08 -8.32 20.68
C GLN A 55 -7.50 -8.73 20.26
N LEU A 56 -7.98 -8.24 19.11
CA LEU A 56 -9.28 -8.63 18.56
C LEU A 56 -9.38 -10.13 18.29
N VAL A 57 -8.33 -10.71 17.70
CA VAL A 57 -8.27 -12.15 17.43
C VAL A 57 -8.29 -12.96 18.72
N GLN A 58 -7.56 -12.52 19.77
CA GLN A 58 -7.56 -13.20 21.07
C GLN A 58 -8.91 -13.10 21.78
N LEU A 59 -9.55 -11.93 21.78
CA LEU A 59 -10.84 -11.71 22.45
C LEU A 59 -11.98 -12.47 21.79
N ALA A 60 -11.98 -12.55 20.46
CA ALA A 60 -12.96 -13.33 19.70
C ALA A 60 -12.64 -14.84 19.70
N GLY A 61 -11.48 -15.26 20.21
CA GLY A 61 -11.06 -16.66 20.20
C GLY A 61 -10.83 -17.22 18.78
N ILE A 62 -10.52 -16.35 17.82
CA ILE A 62 -10.31 -16.73 16.42
C ILE A 62 -8.92 -17.35 16.29
N GLN A 63 -8.84 -18.57 15.80
CA GLN A 63 -7.56 -19.28 15.54
C GLN A 63 -7.32 -19.48 14.04
N ASN A 64 -8.40 -19.54 13.27
CA ASN A 64 -8.40 -19.73 11.82
C ASN A 64 -9.69 -19.13 11.20
N ALA A 65 -9.77 -19.11 9.87
CA ALA A 65 -10.94 -18.58 9.17
C ALA A 65 -12.25 -19.31 9.55
N GLU A 66 -12.19 -20.63 9.72
CA GLU A 66 -13.34 -21.45 10.13
C GLU A 66 -13.88 -21.04 11.51
N SER A 67 -12.99 -20.73 12.47
CA SER A 67 -13.39 -20.27 13.81
C SER A 67 -14.02 -18.88 13.80
N ALA A 68 -13.64 -18.01 12.85
CA ALA A 68 -14.29 -16.71 12.68
C ALA A 68 -15.71 -16.87 12.14
N ASP A 69 -15.91 -17.78 11.19
CA ASP A 69 -17.23 -18.08 10.63
C ASP A 69 -18.13 -18.81 11.64
N ALA A 70 -17.53 -19.63 12.51
CA ALA A 70 -18.21 -20.38 13.57
C ALA A 70 -18.62 -19.54 14.80
N LEU A 71 -18.28 -18.24 14.84
CA LEU A 71 -18.75 -17.34 15.90
C LEU A 71 -20.29 -17.31 15.93
N GLY A 72 -20.85 -17.37 17.14
CA GLY A 72 -22.29 -17.38 17.36
C GLY A 72 -22.98 -16.09 16.90
N PRO A 73 -24.32 -16.09 16.80
CA PRO A 73 -25.11 -14.94 16.35
C PRO A 73 -24.95 -13.69 17.22
N GLU A 74 -24.55 -13.85 18.49
CA GLU A 74 -24.21 -12.75 19.39
C GLU A 74 -23.03 -11.90 18.86
N TRP A 75 -22.19 -12.45 17.98
CA TRP A 75 -21.07 -11.76 17.34
C TRP A 75 -21.43 -11.14 15.98
N ASP A 76 -22.67 -11.21 15.52
CA ASP A 76 -23.04 -10.72 14.18
C ASP A 76 -22.77 -9.22 14.02
N GLY A 77 -23.04 -8.41 15.05
CA GLY A 77 -22.68 -6.99 15.05
C GLY A 77 -21.18 -6.75 14.97
N PHE A 78 -20.37 -7.60 15.62
CA PHE A 78 -18.91 -7.55 15.51
C PHE A 78 -18.43 -7.92 14.11
N LYS A 79 -19.01 -8.97 13.50
CA LYS A 79 -18.68 -9.38 12.12
C LYS A 79 -18.98 -8.26 11.11
N GLU A 80 -20.10 -7.57 11.27
CA GLU A 80 -20.47 -6.42 10.43
C GLU A 80 -19.45 -5.29 10.55
N GLN A 81 -19.07 -4.93 11.78
CA GLN A 81 -18.04 -3.91 12.04
C GLN A 81 -16.68 -4.30 11.44
N MET A 82 -16.27 -5.56 11.57
CA MET A 82 -15.02 -6.05 10.97
C MET A 82 -15.07 -6.06 9.43
N ALA A 83 -16.23 -6.32 8.83
CA ALA A 83 -16.42 -6.20 7.39
C ALA A 83 -16.26 -4.76 6.92
N GLN A 84 -16.81 -3.79 7.65
CA GLN A 84 -16.62 -2.36 7.39
C GLN A 84 -15.14 -1.95 7.52
N CYS A 85 -14.45 -2.39 8.59
CA CYS A 85 -13.01 -2.15 8.77
C CYS A 85 -12.20 -2.71 7.59
N ARG A 86 -12.53 -3.91 7.09
CA ARG A 86 -11.88 -4.50 5.91
C ARG A 86 -12.05 -3.63 4.67
N ASP A 87 -13.26 -3.11 4.44
CA ASP A 87 -13.55 -2.29 3.28
C ASP A 87 -12.82 -0.92 3.35
N MET A 88 -12.73 -0.33 4.54
CA MET A 88 -11.91 0.87 4.80
C MET A 88 -10.41 0.60 4.58
N HIS A 89 -9.91 -0.54 5.06
CA HIS A 89 -8.51 -0.93 4.83
C HIS A 89 -8.21 -1.10 3.34
N ARG A 90 -9.11 -1.75 2.59
CA ARG A 90 -9.00 -1.90 1.14
C ARG A 90 -9.01 -0.55 0.41
N ARG A 91 -9.82 0.41 0.87
CA ARG A 91 -9.80 1.80 0.34
C ARG A 91 -8.41 2.43 0.51
N ASN A 92 -7.80 2.24 1.69
CA ASN A 92 -6.46 2.77 1.98
C ASN A 92 -5.38 2.12 1.09
N GLU A 93 -5.43 0.79 0.90
CA GLU A 93 -4.55 0.05 -0.02
C GLU A 93 -4.63 0.56 -1.47
N VAL A 94 -5.84 0.79 -1.98
CA VAL A 94 -6.03 1.33 -3.34
C VAL A 94 -5.43 2.73 -3.47
N LEU A 95 -5.56 3.57 -2.44
CA LEU A 95 -5.02 4.93 -2.46
C LEU A 95 -3.49 4.92 -2.47
N ILE A 96 -2.85 4.15 -1.59
CA ILE A 96 -1.39 4.06 -1.55
C ILE A 96 -0.82 3.41 -2.81
N GLY A 97 -1.48 2.38 -3.34
CA GLY A 97 -1.09 1.73 -4.60
C GLY A 97 -1.06 2.70 -5.78
N ARG A 98 -2.14 3.50 -5.95
CA ARG A 98 -2.21 4.53 -7.00
C ARG A 98 -1.10 5.58 -6.87
N LYS A 99 -0.75 5.98 -5.65
CA LYS A 99 0.34 6.94 -5.40
C LYS A 99 1.69 6.34 -5.80
N ILE A 100 1.95 5.08 -5.45
CA ILE A 100 3.18 4.37 -5.85
C ILE A 100 3.28 4.26 -7.37
N ASP A 101 2.18 3.92 -8.06
CA ASP A 101 2.17 3.81 -9.52
C ASP A 101 2.42 5.15 -10.20
N ALA A 102 1.87 6.25 -9.67
CA ALA A 102 2.16 7.60 -10.16
C ALA A 102 3.65 7.98 -9.99
N ILE A 103 4.26 7.64 -8.85
CA ILE A 103 5.70 7.87 -8.60
C ILE A 103 6.55 7.06 -9.58
N ARG A 104 6.22 5.78 -9.80
CA ARG A 104 6.91 4.93 -10.77
C ARG A 104 6.80 5.48 -12.19
N GLY A 105 5.61 5.92 -12.60
CA GLY A 105 5.38 6.53 -13.91
C GLY A 105 6.15 7.85 -14.09
N ALA A 106 6.21 8.69 -13.06
CA ALA A 106 7.00 9.91 -13.07
C ALA A 106 8.51 9.61 -13.21
N LEU A 107 9.03 8.64 -12.46
CA LEU A 107 10.42 8.20 -12.56
C LEU A 107 10.76 7.65 -13.95
N GLN A 108 9.89 6.82 -14.53
CA GLN A 108 10.05 6.33 -15.89
C GLN A 108 10.06 7.46 -16.92
N SER A 109 9.16 8.45 -16.78
CA SER A 109 9.14 9.60 -17.68
C SER A 109 10.40 10.46 -17.57
N LEU A 110 10.99 10.59 -16.38
CA LEU A 110 12.25 11.31 -16.18
C LEU A 110 13.45 10.52 -16.78
N GLN A 111 13.44 9.19 -16.67
CA GLN A 111 14.49 8.33 -17.23
C GLN A 111 14.48 8.27 -18.76
N VAL A 112 13.32 8.44 -19.40
CA VAL A 112 13.19 8.43 -20.86
C VAL A 112 13.73 9.71 -21.52
N GLN A 113 14.08 10.75 -20.75
CA GLN A 113 14.47 12.06 -21.30
C GLN A 113 15.96 12.25 -21.71
N ASP A 114 16.92 11.34 -21.47
CA ASP A 114 18.21 11.35 -22.24
C ASP A 114 19.06 10.08 -22.00
N PRO A 115 19.59 9.37 -23.04
CA PRO A 115 20.86 9.77 -23.69
C PRO A 115 21.00 9.39 -25.19
N ALA A 116 19.92 9.34 -25.97
CA ALA A 116 20.00 9.05 -27.42
C ALA A 116 19.50 10.20 -28.31
N SER A 117 18.82 11.21 -27.74
CA SER A 117 18.21 12.29 -28.52
C SER A 117 19.11 13.54 -28.65
N SER A 118 20.17 13.65 -27.85
CA SER A 118 21.15 14.73 -27.95
C SER A 118 22.20 14.54 -29.06
N VAL A 119 22.40 13.30 -29.55
CA VAL A 119 23.43 12.99 -30.57
C VAL A 119 22.89 13.08 -32.01
N GLU A 120 21.60 12.83 -32.26
CA GLU A 120 21.03 12.82 -33.62
C GLU A 120 20.64 14.19 -34.19
N ILE A 121 20.67 15.27 -33.39
CA ILE A 121 20.30 16.62 -33.87
C ILE A 121 21.51 17.41 -34.41
N TYR A 122 22.75 16.97 -34.16
CA TYR A 122 23.96 17.65 -34.66
C TYR A 122 24.60 17.08 -35.92
N ASP A 123 24.01 16.08 -36.60
CA ASP A 123 24.50 15.66 -37.94
C ASP A 123 23.91 16.52 -39.08
N ARG A 124 23.16 17.59 -38.77
CA ARG A 124 22.56 18.50 -39.75
C ARG A 124 23.39 19.73 -40.11
N LEU A 125 24.73 19.66 -40.02
CA LEU A 125 25.59 20.69 -40.63
C LEU A 125 26.97 20.14 -41.05
N GLY A 126 26.92 19.37 -42.15
CA GLY A 126 27.78 19.64 -43.29
C GLY A 126 29.24 19.21 -43.18
N LYS A 127 29.55 17.99 -43.63
CA LYS A 127 30.81 17.67 -44.32
C LYS A 127 30.60 16.73 -45.50
N LEU A 128 30.26 17.32 -46.65
CA LEU A 128 30.69 16.80 -47.94
C LEU A 128 32.22 16.89 -48.00
N ASN A 129 32.95 15.85 -47.61
CA ASN A 129 34.36 15.76 -47.97
C ASN A 129 34.50 15.04 -49.32
N ARG A 130 34.12 15.76 -50.40
CA ARG A 130 34.64 15.46 -51.73
C ARG A 130 36.11 15.87 -51.77
N VAL A 131 37.00 14.99 -51.35
CA VAL A 131 38.42 15.12 -51.69
C VAL A 131 38.64 14.43 -53.02
N ARG A 132 38.51 15.19 -54.12
CA ARG A 132 39.06 14.83 -55.44
C ARG A 132 40.26 15.76 -55.71
N ARG A 133 41.46 15.16 -55.76
CA ARG A 133 42.59 15.39 -56.70
C ARG A 133 43.97 15.45 -56.03
N GLY A 134 44.91 14.75 -56.65
CA GLY A 134 46.36 14.93 -56.52
C GLY A 134 47.07 13.59 -56.46
N ARG A 135 47.20 12.84 -57.57
CA ARG A 135 48.41 12.83 -58.44
C ARG A 135 49.69 12.52 -57.66
N GLY A 136 50.16 11.28 -57.74
CA GLY A 136 51.49 10.85 -57.33
C GLY A 136 51.84 9.54 -58.03
N TYR A 137 52.93 9.56 -58.80
CA TYR A 137 53.53 8.47 -59.57
C TYR A 137 54.11 7.38 -58.66
N SER A 138 54.11 6.13 -59.14
CA SER A 138 55.17 5.16 -58.86
C SER A 138 55.25 4.15 -60.01
N ASP A 139 56.25 4.38 -60.87
CA ASP A 139 56.92 3.39 -61.72
C ASP A 139 57.74 2.45 -60.84
N ALA A 140 57.61 1.14 -61.05
CA ALA A 140 58.64 0.10 -60.98
C ALA A 140 58.01 -1.28 -61.22
#